data_AF-A0A2V9IN52-F1
#
_entry.id   AF-A0A2V9IN52-F1
#
_cell.length_a   1.000
_cell.length_b   1.000
_cell.length_c   1.000
_cell.angle_alpha   90.00
_cell.angle_beta   90.00
_cell.angle_gamma   90.00
#
_symmetry.space_group_name_H-M   'P 1'
#
loop_
_entity.id
_entity.type
_entity.pdbx_description
1 polymer ?
#
loop_
_entity_poly.entity_id
_entity_poly.type
_entity_poly.pdbx_seq_one_letter_code
_entity_poly.pdbx_strand_id
1 'polypeptide(L)'
;MLSALGSGLRGAVIQNPDQASDLASLQRAFKQPPEDSKIMMRWWWFGPSVTQAELEREMRAMKEGGIGGFEVQPVYPLALDDADHGFRNYPFLSDEFIEMLRFTSSKARELGLRMDLTLGSGWPYGGPSVPITQAAGKLRLEAIAVKSGVHRVPLPYAATGEKLIAVFLAKGDPKSFAGKTAREISDIRDGTVRLPLELQGPHVLLFFISSRTGQMVKRAALGAEGFVLDHYDRVAVKNYLESVGDRLIEAFGSNPPRAIFCDSLEVYGSDWTSDFLEEFRRRRGYGLEPYLPALVSSVGEKTGAIRHDWGQTLTELLSERFVVPVEEWARAH
;
A
#
# COMPACT_ATOMS: atom_id res chain seq x y z
N MET A 1 21.55 49.87 24.51
CA MET A 1 20.91 49.08 25.57
C MET A 1 20.28 47.87 24.92
N LEU A 2 20.75 46.65 25.20
CA LEU A 2 19.88 45.54 25.60
C LEU A 2 20.77 44.31 25.85
N SER A 3 20.92 44.05 27.15
CA SER A 3 21.36 42.81 27.75
C SER A 3 20.21 41.80 27.82
N ALA A 4 20.59 40.52 27.93
CA ALA A 4 19.93 39.47 28.73
C ALA A 4 18.61 38.87 28.19
N LEU A 5 18.58 37.61 27.76
CA LEU A 5 18.37 36.33 28.50
C LEU A 5 17.01 35.77 28.01
N GLY A 6 16.79 34.51 27.62
CA GLY A 6 17.53 33.27 27.85
C GLY A 6 16.59 32.22 28.45
N SER A 7 15.85 31.47 27.62
CA SER A 7 15.23 30.16 27.92
C SER A 7 14.79 29.58 26.57
N GLY A 8 15.18 28.40 26.10
CA GLY A 8 15.44 27.14 26.78
C GLY A 8 14.88 26.03 25.90
N LEU A 9 15.50 25.79 24.74
CA LEU A 9 15.24 24.66 23.86
C LEU A 9 16.53 23.84 23.79
N ARG A 10 16.59 22.75 24.57
CA ARG A 10 17.63 21.73 24.42
C ARG A 10 17.35 20.97 23.13
N GLY A 11 17.82 21.51 22.01
CA GLY A 11 18.04 20.73 20.79
C GLY A 11 19.16 19.74 21.07
N ALA A 12 18.96 18.48 20.73
CA ALA A 12 20.02 17.48 20.70
C ALA A 12 21.14 18.01 19.81
N VAL A 13 22.29 18.28 20.42
CA VAL A 13 23.53 18.61 19.71
C VAL A 13 23.88 17.40 18.87
N ILE A 14 23.78 17.53 17.54
CA ILE A 14 24.47 16.64 16.62
C ILE A 14 25.96 16.83 16.93
N GLN A 15 26.55 15.88 17.65
CA GLN A 15 27.99 15.89 17.89
C GLN A 15 28.73 15.69 16.55
N ASN A 16 29.78 16.49 16.37
CA ASN A 16 30.66 16.56 15.21
C ASN A 16 31.01 15.19 14.59
N PRO A 17 31.14 15.10 13.25
CA PRO A 17 31.58 13.90 12.54
C PRO A 17 33.11 13.66 12.58
N ASP A 18 33.86 14.37 13.42
CA ASP A 18 35.34 14.33 13.49
C ASP A 18 35.90 13.63 14.74
N GLN A 19 35.26 12.57 15.21
CA GLN A 19 35.98 11.53 15.93
C GLN A 19 36.32 10.41 14.95
N ALA A 20 37.46 10.57 14.28
CA ALA A 20 38.19 9.40 13.79
C ALA A 20 38.39 8.49 15.01
N SER A 21 37.60 7.42 15.07
CA SER A 21 37.73 6.41 16.11
C SER A 21 39.15 5.87 15.98
N ASP A 22 39.96 6.10 17.02
CA ASP A 22 41.30 5.52 17.03
C ASP A 22 41.19 3.99 16.87
N LEU A 23 42.24 3.37 16.33
CA LEU A 23 42.22 1.94 16.02
C LEU A 23 41.84 1.10 17.26
N ALA A 24 42.19 1.57 18.46
CA ALA A 24 41.83 0.91 19.72
C ALA A 24 40.31 0.96 20.00
N SER A 25 39.65 2.07 19.72
CA SER A 25 38.20 2.24 19.86
C SER A 25 37.43 1.42 18.82
N LEU A 26 37.89 1.39 17.57
CA LEU A 26 37.36 0.50 16.53
C LEU A 26 37.50 -0.97 16.91
N GLN A 27 38.68 -1.39 17.37
CA GLN A 27 38.92 -2.75 17.84
C GLN A 27 38.03 -3.12 19.03
N ARG A 28 37.78 -2.18 19.96
CA ARG A 28 36.89 -2.41 21.10
C ARG A 28 35.45 -2.58 20.65
N ALA A 29 34.93 -1.69 19.81
CA ALA A 29 33.58 -1.77 19.25
C ALA A 29 33.40 -3.03 18.38
N PHE A 30 34.44 -3.47 17.66
CA PHE A 30 34.37 -4.72 16.90
C PHE A 30 34.32 -5.96 17.80
N LYS A 31 35.09 -5.97 18.90
CA LYS A 31 35.08 -7.07 19.89
C LYS A 31 33.82 -7.08 20.76
N GLN A 32 33.25 -5.91 21.00
CA GLN A 32 32.03 -5.70 21.79
C GLN A 32 31.09 -4.79 20.98
N PRO A 33 30.40 -5.35 19.97
CA PRO A 33 29.51 -4.58 19.11
C PRO A 33 28.40 -3.90 19.91
N PRO A 34 28.02 -2.66 19.57
CA PRO A 34 26.91 -1.97 20.23
C PRO A 34 25.59 -2.72 19.99
N GLU A 35 24.61 -2.56 20.87
CA GLU A 35 23.34 -3.30 20.80
C GLU A 35 22.56 -3.04 19.50
N ASP A 36 22.72 -1.86 18.89
CA ASP A 36 22.07 -1.51 17.64
C ASP A 36 22.64 -2.23 16.41
N SER A 37 23.85 -2.79 16.53
CA SER A 37 24.48 -3.63 15.50
C SER A 37 23.98 -5.08 15.48
N LYS A 38 23.25 -5.51 16.51
CA LYS A 38 22.67 -6.85 16.54
C LYS A 38 21.60 -7.01 15.47
N ILE A 39 21.54 -8.20 14.86
CA ILE A 39 20.52 -8.52 13.86
C ILE A 39 19.12 -8.49 14.46
N MET A 40 18.13 -8.25 13.60
CA MET A 40 16.71 -8.40 13.88
C MET A 40 16.20 -9.66 13.17
N MET A 41 15.12 -10.25 13.68
CA MET A 41 14.44 -11.37 13.03
C MET A 41 13.00 -11.02 12.67
N ARG A 42 12.56 -11.41 11.47
CA ARG A 42 11.14 -11.42 11.15
C ARG A 42 10.49 -12.64 11.78
N TRP A 43 9.50 -12.42 12.62
CA TRP A 43 8.84 -13.46 13.41
C TRP A 43 7.38 -13.59 12.98
N TRP A 44 7.11 -14.66 12.24
CA TRP A 44 5.78 -14.94 11.71
C TRP A 44 4.90 -15.63 12.74
N TRP A 45 3.77 -15.00 13.04
CA TRP A 45 2.71 -15.60 13.83
C TRP A 45 1.66 -16.17 12.89
N PHE A 46 1.73 -17.47 12.62
CA PHE A 46 0.74 -18.16 11.78
C PHE A 46 -0.58 -18.31 12.54
N GLY A 47 -1.66 -17.80 11.95
CA GLY A 47 -3.01 -17.84 12.52
C GLY A 47 -3.15 -17.15 13.87
N PRO A 48 -2.25 -16.21 14.20
CA PRO A 48 -1.90 -15.89 15.58
C PRO A 48 -2.08 -17.00 16.63
N SER A 49 -1.72 -18.25 16.31
CA SER A 49 -1.78 -19.36 17.25
C SER A 49 -0.56 -19.34 18.15
N VAL A 50 -0.63 -18.53 19.20
CA VAL A 50 0.49 -18.26 20.11
C VAL A 50 0.08 -18.39 21.57
N THR A 51 1.03 -18.74 22.43
CA THR A 51 0.83 -18.79 23.88
C THR A 51 1.93 -17.98 24.57
N GLN A 52 1.63 -17.36 25.72
CA GLN A 52 2.62 -16.58 26.47
C GLN A 52 3.88 -17.39 26.81
N ALA A 53 3.72 -18.66 27.19
CA ALA A 53 4.83 -19.55 27.50
C ALA A 53 5.76 -19.76 26.30
N GLU A 54 5.20 -20.02 25.11
CA GLU A 54 6.00 -20.21 23.90
C GLU A 54 6.66 -18.90 23.44
N LEU A 55 5.91 -17.80 23.47
CA LEU A 55 6.42 -16.46 23.13
C LEU A 55 7.64 -16.10 24.01
N GLU A 56 7.55 -16.33 25.32
CA GLU A 56 8.68 -16.10 26.23
C GLU A 56 9.86 -17.03 25.94
N ARG A 57 9.60 -18.33 25.70
CA ARG A 57 10.66 -19.29 25.36
C ARG A 57 11.42 -18.86 24.11
N GLU A 58 10.71 -18.47 23.05
CA GLU A 58 11.30 -18.03 21.79
C GLU A 58 12.09 -16.73 21.94
N MET A 59 11.56 -15.73 22.67
CA MET A 59 12.31 -14.50 22.93
C MET A 59 13.59 -14.74 23.75
N ARG A 60 13.56 -15.65 24.73
CA ARG A 60 14.77 -16.05 25.48
C ARG A 60 15.80 -16.72 24.56
N ALA A 61 15.35 -17.63 23.70
CA ALA A 61 16.21 -18.27 22.70
C ALA A 61 16.83 -17.25 21.73
N MET A 62 16.06 -16.24 21.29
CA MET A 62 16.58 -15.13 20.48
C MET A 62 17.69 -14.38 21.23
N LYS A 63 17.46 -14.02 22.50
CA LYS A 63 18.43 -13.29 23.32
C LYS A 63 19.72 -14.09 23.54
N GLU A 64 19.58 -15.37 23.88
CA GLU A 64 20.72 -16.30 24.06
C GLU A 64 21.50 -16.49 22.76
N GLY A 65 20.82 -16.51 21.61
CA GLY A 65 21.43 -16.56 20.28
C GLY A 65 22.08 -15.25 19.81
N GLY A 66 22.04 -14.18 20.61
CA GLY A 66 22.63 -12.89 20.26
C GLY A 66 21.79 -12.00 19.33
N ILE A 67 20.52 -12.34 19.10
CA ILE A 67 19.58 -11.51 18.35
C ILE A 67 19.19 -10.28 19.19
N GLY A 68 19.16 -9.11 18.55
CA GLY A 68 18.87 -7.83 19.20
C GLY A 68 17.40 -7.48 19.29
N GLY A 69 16.55 -8.22 18.58
CA GLY A 69 15.11 -7.98 18.53
C GLY A 69 14.43 -8.64 17.35
N PHE A 70 13.16 -8.34 17.17
CA PHE A 70 12.32 -8.96 16.16
C PHE A 70 11.23 -8.02 15.64
N GLU A 71 10.66 -8.39 14.50
CA GLU A 71 9.48 -7.78 13.89
C GLU A 71 8.34 -8.80 13.92
N VAL A 72 7.19 -8.45 14.52
CA VAL A 72 6.02 -9.35 14.57
C VAL A 72 5.15 -9.15 13.33
N GLN A 73 5.01 -10.22 12.53
CA GLN A 73 4.13 -10.25 11.37
C GLN A 73 3.10 -11.39 11.48
N PRO A 74 1.84 -11.07 11.79
CA PRO A 74 0.74 -12.04 11.74
C PRO A 74 0.46 -12.47 10.30
N VAL A 75 0.33 -13.78 10.08
CA VAL A 75 0.02 -14.38 8.77
C VAL A 75 -0.99 -15.52 8.90
N TYR A 76 -1.37 -16.12 7.78
CA TYR A 76 -2.35 -17.22 7.67
C TYR A 76 -2.15 -18.38 8.66
N PRO A 77 -3.22 -19.07 9.08
CA PRO A 77 -3.13 -20.25 9.93
C PRO A 77 -2.51 -21.45 9.20
N LEU A 78 -1.72 -22.25 9.91
CA LEU A 78 -1.19 -23.53 9.40
C LEU A 78 -2.09 -24.73 9.71
N ALA A 79 -3.01 -24.59 10.66
CA ALA A 79 -3.97 -25.61 11.06
C ALA A 79 -5.27 -24.95 11.55
N LEU A 80 -6.34 -25.74 11.58
CA LEU A 80 -7.60 -25.33 12.21
C LEU A 80 -7.49 -25.38 13.74
N ASP A 81 -8.41 -24.72 14.43
CA ASP A 81 -8.52 -24.80 15.87
C ASP A 81 -8.70 -26.25 16.33
N ASP A 82 -7.98 -26.63 17.37
CA ASP A 82 -8.01 -27.94 18.00
C ASP A 82 -7.95 -27.75 19.52
N ALA A 83 -9.13 -27.68 20.12
CA ALA A 83 -9.28 -27.43 21.54
C ALA A 83 -8.69 -28.56 22.41
N ASP A 84 -8.71 -29.80 21.91
CA ASP A 84 -8.21 -30.97 22.64
C ASP A 84 -6.68 -30.92 22.80
N HIS A 85 -5.99 -30.25 21.85
CA HIS A 85 -4.54 -30.04 21.88
C HIS A 85 -4.14 -28.60 22.23
N GLY A 86 -5.09 -27.75 22.61
CA GLY A 86 -4.84 -26.35 22.99
C GLY A 86 -4.38 -25.45 21.83
N PHE A 87 -4.63 -25.86 20.59
CA PHE A 87 -4.32 -25.05 19.41
C PHE A 87 -5.51 -24.15 19.07
N ARG A 88 -5.29 -22.83 19.05
CA ARG A 88 -6.34 -21.86 18.74
C ARG A 88 -5.76 -20.70 17.96
N ASN A 89 -6.41 -20.33 16.87
CA ASN A 89 -6.07 -19.17 16.08
C ASN A 89 -6.83 -17.94 16.63
N TYR A 90 -6.11 -16.89 17.02
CA TYR A 90 -6.76 -15.62 17.41
C TYR A 90 -7.06 -14.77 16.18
N PRO A 91 -8.31 -14.32 15.98
CA PRO A 91 -8.61 -13.38 14.90
C PRO A 91 -7.76 -12.12 15.04
N PHE A 92 -7.25 -11.63 13.91
CA PHE A 92 -6.45 -10.40 13.84
C PHE A 92 -7.23 -9.23 14.46
N LEU A 93 -6.56 -8.45 15.33
CA LEU A 93 -7.11 -7.35 16.12
C LEU A 93 -8.14 -7.72 17.21
N SER A 94 -8.42 -9.01 17.45
CA SER A 94 -9.23 -9.42 18.61
C SER A 94 -8.56 -9.04 19.92
N ASP A 95 -9.33 -9.00 21.02
CA ASP A 95 -8.77 -8.69 22.34
C ASP A 95 -7.70 -9.71 22.75
N GLU A 96 -7.87 -10.98 22.41
CA GLU A 96 -6.86 -12.01 22.68
C GLU A 96 -5.58 -11.82 21.85
N PHE A 97 -5.71 -11.46 20.57
CA PHE A 97 -4.56 -11.12 19.74
C PHE A 97 -3.78 -9.93 20.32
N ILE A 98 -4.49 -8.86 20.70
CA ILE A 98 -3.88 -7.66 21.29
C ILE A 98 -3.24 -7.96 22.65
N GLU A 99 -3.82 -8.85 23.46
CA GLU A 99 -3.20 -9.31 24.71
C GLU A 99 -1.89 -10.09 24.46
N MET A 100 -1.83 -10.96 23.46
CA MET A 100 -0.58 -11.65 23.09
C MET A 100 0.50 -10.68 22.59
N LEU A 101 0.10 -9.66 21.84
CA LEU A 101 1.01 -8.61 21.39
C LEU A 101 1.52 -7.76 22.57
N ARG A 102 0.64 -7.43 23.53
CA ARG A 102 0.97 -6.70 24.76
C ARG A 102 1.93 -7.48 25.65
N PHE A 103 1.69 -8.78 25.83
CA PHE A 103 2.60 -9.67 26.54
C PHE A 103 3.97 -9.68 25.87
N THR A 104 4.01 -9.88 24.55
CA THR A 104 5.25 -9.90 23.76
C THR A 104 6.05 -8.60 23.92
N SER A 105 5.37 -7.45 23.78
CA SER A 105 5.98 -6.13 23.96
C SER A 105 6.56 -5.94 25.36
N SER A 106 5.83 -6.35 26.40
CA SER A 106 6.27 -6.24 27.79
C SER A 106 7.46 -7.15 28.10
N LYS A 107 7.42 -8.40 27.63
CA LYS A 107 8.49 -9.37 27.81
C LYS A 107 9.75 -9.00 27.01
N ALA A 108 9.60 -8.49 25.79
CA ALA A 108 10.73 -7.99 25.00
C ALA A 108 11.51 -6.91 25.75
N ARG A 109 10.80 -5.97 26.40
CA ARG A 109 11.44 -4.94 27.24
C ARG A 109 12.17 -5.54 28.43
N GLU A 110 11.57 -6.48 29.16
CA GLU A 110 12.24 -7.17 30.28
C GLU A 110 13.54 -7.88 29.84
N LEU A 111 13.56 -8.45 28.64
CA LEU A 111 14.72 -9.16 28.08
C LEU A 111 15.73 -8.23 27.37
N GLY A 112 15.41 -6.94 27.25
CA GLY A 112 16.22 -5.98 26.48
C GLY A 112 16.31 -6.36 25.01
N LEU A 113 15.19 -6.72 24.39
CA LEU A 113 15.01 -6.95 22.96
C LEU A 113 14.24 -5.78 22.35
N ARG A 114 14.62 -5.38 21.14
CA ARG A 114 13.84 -4.43 20.33
C ARG A 114 12.64 -5.15 19.71
N MET A 115 11.53 -4.46 19.61
CA MET A 115 10.32 -4.97 18.94
C MET A 115 9.87 -3.97 17.88
N ASP A 116 9.79 -4.45 16.65
CA ASP A 116 9.21 -3.79 15.51
C ASP A 116 7.87 -4.48 15.16
N LEU A 117 7.01 -3.82 14.40
CA LEU A 117 5.66 -4.32 14.10
C LEU A 117 5.30 -4.08 12.64
N THR A 118 4.85 -5.11 11.92
CA THR A 118 4.15 -4.89 10.63
C THR A 118 2.77 -4.28 10.89
N LEU A 119 2.46 -3.17 10.22
CA LEU A 119 1.17 -2.46 10.34
C LEU A 119 0.06 -3.17 9.57
N GLY A 120 -0.31 -4.37 10.02
CA GLY A 120 -1.29 -5.22 9.35
C GLY A 120 -0.96 -6.68 9.48
N SER A 121 -1.63 -7.50 8.67
CA SER A 121 -1.33 -8.92 8.53
C SER A 121 -1.05 -9.24 7.07
N GLY A 122 -0.08 -10.11 6.81
CA GLY A 122 0.35 -10.42 5.45
C GLY A 122 0.85 -9.17 4.72
N TRP A 123 0.60 -9.09 3.41
CA TRP A 123 0.92 -7.94 2.56
C TRP A 123 0.11 -7.99 1.26
N PRO A 124 -0.10 -6.86 0.56
CA PRO A 124 0.10 -5.48 1.00
C PRO A 124 -0.89 -5.07 2.09
N TYR A 125 -0.79 -3.84 2.59
CA TYR A 125 -1.73 -3.32 3.59
C TYR A 125 -3.17 -3.34 3.07
N GLY A 126 -4.05 -3.86 3.91
CA GLY A 126 -5.45 -4.05 3.62
C GLY A 126 -6.11 -4.91 4.70
N GLY A 127 -7.34 -5.30 4.45
CA GLY A 127 -8.11 -6.12 5.39
C GLY A 127 -9.61 -5.87 5.27
N PRO A 128 -10.42 -6.47 6.16
CA PRO A 128 -11.87 -6.44 6.06
C PRO A 128 -12.47 -5.04 6.25
N SER A 129 -11.72 -4.11 6.87
CA SER A 129 -12.14 -2.72 7.03
C SER A 129 -12.05 -1.89 5.75
N VAL A 130 -11.42 -2.40 4.69
CA VAL A 130 -11.26 -1.70 3.41
C VAL A 130 -12.46 -2.00 2.50
N PRO A 131 -13.41 -1.05 2.31
CA PRO A 131 -14.49 -1.26 1.35
C PRO A 131 -13.97 -1.23 -0.09
N ILE A 132 -14.72 -1.84 -1.03
CA ILE A 132 -14.35 -1.85 -2.46
C ILE A 132 -14.12 -0.43 -3.03
N THR A 133 -14.80 0.58 -2.48
CA THR A 133 -14.63 2.00 -2.87
C THR A 133 -13.31 2.63 -2.42
N GLN A 134 -12.57 1.98 -1.50
CA GLN A 134 -11.25 2.39 -1.01
C GLN A 134 -10.17 1.34 -1.35
N ALA A 135 -10.52 0.29 -2.11
CA ALA A 135 -9.58 -0.70 -2.58
C ALA A 135 -8.68 -0.14 -3.69
N ALA A 136 -7.49 -0.71 -3.84
CA ALA A 136 -6.50 -0.31 -4.85
C ALA A 136 -7.13 -0.11 -6.23
N GLY A 137 -6.95 1.09 -6.79
CA GLY A 137 -7.56 1.49 -8.05
C GLY A 137 -6.75 1.06 -9.27
N LYS A 138 -7.43 0.85 -10.40
CA LYS A 138 -6.83 0.60 -11.71
C LYS A 138 -7.57 1.32 -12.84
N LEU A 139 -6.88 1.66 -13.91
CA LEU A 139 -7.46 2.11 -15.16
C LEU A 139 -7.81 0.89 -16.01
N ARG A 140 -9.07 0.47 -15.98
CA ARG A 140 -9.54 -0.66 -16.78
C ARG A 140 -9.79 -0.21 -18.22
N LEU A 141 -9.14 -0.88 -19.17
CA LEU A 141 -9.46 -0.78 -20.59
C LEU A 141 -10.39 -1.94 -20.97
N GLU A 142 -11.54 -1.63 -21.56
CA GLU A 142 -12.35 -2.62 -22.27
C GLU A 142 -12.38 -2.27 -23.77
N ALA A 143 -11.97 -3.22 -24.60
CA ALA A 143 -11.85 -3.03 -26.05
C ALA A 143 -12.87 -3.89 -26.78
N ILE A 144 -13.80 -3.26 -27.53
CA ILE A 144 -14.90 -3.92 -28.23
C ILE A 144 -14.77 -3.68 -29.73
N ALA A 145 -14.70 -4.77 -30.51
CA ALA A 145 -14.68 -4.69 -31.96
C ALA A 145 -15.99 -4.12 -32.51
N VAL A 146 -15.88 -3.16 -33.43
CA VAL A 146 -17.04 -2.60 -34.14
C VAL A 146 -17.35 -3.48 -35.35
N LYS A 147 -18.53 -4.10 -35.34
CA LYS A 147 -19.02 -4.91 -36.46
C LYS A 147 -19.48 -4.00 -37.61
N SER A 148 -19.32 -4.46 -38.84
CA SER A 148 -19.79 -3.75 -40.04
C SER A 148 -21.31 -3.47 -39.96
N GLY A 149 -21.72 -2.26 -40.34
CA GLY A 149 -23.13 -1.83 -40.30
C GLY A 149 -23.70 -1.55 -38.90
N VAL A 150 -22.88 -1.67 -37.84
CA VAL A 150 -23.32 -1.33 -36.47
C VAL A 150 -23.07 0.15 -36.19
N HIS A 151 -24.14 0.87 -35.83
CA HIS A 151 -24.09 2.29 -35.46
C HIS A 151 -24.32 2.57 -33.98
N ARG A 152 -24.66 1.54 -33.19
CA ARG A 152 -24.87 1.62 -31.74
C ARG A 152 -24.19 0.46 -31.05
N VAL A 153 -23.36 0.74 -30.07
CA VAL A 153 -22.68 -0.28 -29.26
C VAL A 153 -23.06 -0.07 -27.79
N PRO A 154 -23.52 -1.09 -27.06
CA PRO A 154 -23.84 -0.93 -25.64
C PRO A 154 -22.58 -0.57 -24.84
N LEU A 155 -22.77 0.21 -23.78
CA LEU A 155 -21.72 0.42 -22.78
C LEU A 155 -21.39 -0.92 -22.10
N PRO A 156 -20.11 -1.14 -21.74
CA PRO A 156 -19.76 -2.28 -20.92
C PRO A 156 -20.38 -2.19 -19.52
N TYR A 157 -20.51 -3.35 -18.88
CA TYR A 157 -20.93 -3.41 -17.48
C TYR A 157 -19.92 -2.66 -16.59
N ALA A 158 -20.43 -1.83 -15.68
CA ALA A 158 -19.67 -1.17 -14.64
C ALA A 158 -20.06 -1.75 -13.28
N ALA A 159 -19.09 -2.37 -12.60
CA ALA A 159 -19.31 -2.90 -11.26
C ALA A 159 -19.38 -1.78 -10.20
N THR A 160 -19.79 -2.12 -8.98
CA THR A 160 -19.77 -1.19 -7.84
C THR A 160 -18.37 -0.59 -7.66
N GLY A 161 -18.29 0.73 -7.60
CA GLY A 161 -17.02 1.46 -7.49
C GLY A 161 -16.31 1.70 -8.82
N GLU A 162 -16.87 1.26 -9.95
CA GLU A 162 -16.38 1.60 -11.28
C GLU A 162 -17.09 2.82 -11.88
N LYS A 163 -16.35 3.59 -12.69
CA LYS A 163 -16.88 4.76 -13.39
C LYS A 163 -16.29 4.85 -14.80
N LEU A 164 -17.15 4.91 -15.82
CA LEU A 164 -16.72 5.21 -17.18
C LEU A 164 -16.09 6.61 -17.23
N ILE A 165 -14.87 6.70 -17.75
CA ILE A 165 -14.11 7.95 -17.90
C ILE A 165 -14.34 8.52 -19.30
N ALA A 166 -13.98 7.74 -20.32
CA ALA A 166 -14.02 8.17 -21.71
C ALA A 166 -14.11 6.97 -22.67
N VAL A 167 -14.60 7.23 -23.88
CA VAL A 167 -14.69 6.24 -24.95
C VAL A 167 -13.95 6.75 -26.17
N PHE A 168 -13.10 5.91 -26.76
CA PHE A 168 -12.38 6.24 -27.99
C PHE A 168 -12.68 5.24 -29.09
N LEU A 169 -12.80 5.73 -30.33
CA LEU A 169 -12.84 4.90 -31.52
C LEU A 169 -11.46 4.94 -32.19
N ALA A 170 -10.88 3.78 -32.48
CA ALA A 170 -9.60 3.65 -33.19
C ALA A 170 -9.70 2.62 -34.32
N LYS A 171 -8.79 2.71 -35.30
CA LYS A 171 -8.62 1.67 -36.33
C LYS A 171 -7.91 0.45 -35.75
N GLY A 172 -8.41 -0.74 -36.05
CA GLY A 172 -7.86 -2.03 -35.60
C GLY A 172 -8.90 -2.92 -34.91
N ASP A 173 -8.42 -3.79 -34.05
CA ASP A 173 -9.20 -4.78 -33.30
C ASP A 173 -8.83 -4.75 -31.79
N PRO A 174 -9.55 -5.48 -30.92
CA PRO A 174 -9.29 -5.49 -29.47
C PRO A 174 -7.88 -5.91 -29.03
N LYS A 175 -7.15 -6.66 -29.85
CA LYS A 175 -5.77 -7.11 -29.56
C LYS A 175 -4.71 -6.19 -30.15
N SER A 176 -5.02 -5.52 -31.28
CA SER A 176 -4.08 -4.65 -31.97
C SER A 176 -4.79 -3.46 -32.62
N PHE A 177 -4.50 -2.25 -32.14
CA PHE A 177 -5.09 -1.02 -32.64
C PHE A 177 -4.09 0.14 -32.73
N ALA A 178 -4.35 1.05 -33.68
CA ALA A 178 -3.51 2.20 -33.93
C ALA A 178 -3.91 3.38 -33.03
N GLY A 179 -3.23 3.57 -31.90
CA GLY A 179 -3.50 4.65 -30.94
C GLY A 179 -3.52 6.04 -31.57
N LYS A 180 -2.64 6.31 -32.56
CA LYS A 180 -2.64 7.57 -33.33
C LYS A 180 -3.95 7.91 -34.06
N THR A 181 -4.83 6.93 -34.24
CA THR A 181 -6.14 7.11 -34.90
C THR A 181 -7.30 7.24 -33.92
N ALA A 182 -7.01 7.13 -32.61
CA ALA A 182 -8.01 7.22 -31.56
C ALA A 182 -8.64 8.60 -31.56
N ARG A 183 -9.97 8.63 -31.66
CA ARG A 183 -10.80 9.83 -31.49
C ARG A 183 -11.83 9.58 -30.41
N GLU A 184 -12.02 10.54 -29.52
CA GLU A 184 -13.03 10.44 -28.47
C GLU A 184 -14.44 10.43 -29.08
N ILE A 185 -15.33 9.61 -28.51
CA ILE A 185 -16.75 9.58 -28.84
C ILE A 185 -17.53 9.99 -27.60
N SER A 186 -18.11 11.19 -27.64
CA SER A 186 -18.93 11.75 -26.56
C SER A 186 -20.43 11.54 -26.75
N ASP A 187 -20.90 11.08 -27.92
CA ASP A 187 -22.32 10.80 -28.16
C ASP A 187 -22.73 9.46 -27.55
N ILE A 188 -22.93 9.48 -26.23
CA ILE A 188 -23.38 8.35 -25.41
C ILE A 188 -24.79 8.63 -24.92
N ARG A 189 -25.77 7.82 -25.35
CA ARG A 189 -27.19 7.96 -24.99
C ARG A 189 -27.83 6.60 -24.79
N ASP A 190 -28.77 6.52 -23.86
CA ASP A 190 -29.58 5.31 -23.60
C ASP A 190 -28.70 4.06 -23.35
N GLY A 191 -27.57 4.24 -22.65
CA GLY A 191 -26.61 3.15 -22.39
C GLY A 191 -25.86 2.64 -23.63
N THR A 192 -25.82 3.43 -24.72
CA THR A 192 -25.14 3.07 -25.97
C THR A 192 -24.23 4.19 -26.47
N VAL A 193 -23.09 3.83 -27.02
CA VAL A 193 -22.23 4.69 -27.84
C VAL A 193 -22.81 4.76 -29.25
N ARG A 194 -23.04 5.96 -29.77
CA ARG A 194 -23.47 6.16 -31.17
C ARG A 194 -22.24 6.40 -32.04
N LEU A 195 -22.13 5.59 -33.09
CA LEU A 195 -21.01 5.62 -34.02
C LEU A 195 -21.33 6.45 -35.27
N PRO A 196 -20.31 7.03 -35.93
CA PRO A 196 -20.48 7.63 -37.26
C PRO A 196 -21.04 6.61 -38.28
N LEU A 197 -21.82 7.11 -39.24
CA LEU A 197 -22.53 6.28 -40.24
C LEU A 197 -21.58 5.49 -41.15
N GLU A 198 -20.38 6.01 -41.42
CA GLU A 198 -19.43 5.37 -42.33
C GLU A 198 -18.07 5.20 -41.66
N LEU A 199 -17.73 3.94 -41.36
CA LEU A 199 -16.42 3.53 -40.87
C LEU A 199 -15.73 2.68 -41.92
N GLN A 200 -14.55 3.09 -42.37
CA GLN A 200 -13.77 2.36 -43.37
C GLN A 200 -12.77 1.39 -42.71
N GLY A 201 -13.01 0.10 -42.88
CA GLY A 201 -12.16 -0.96 -42.33
C GLY A 201 -12.43 -1.29 -40.86
N PRO A 202 -11.62 -2.16 -40.25
CA PRO A 202 -11.83 -2.61 -38.88
C PRO A 202 -11.61 -1.48 -37.88
N HIS A 203 -12.53 -1.36 -36.92
CA HIS A 203 -12.46 -0.40 -35.83
C HIS A 203 -12.74 -1.07 -34.49
N VAL A 204 -12.22 -0.45 -33.43
CA VAL A 204 -12.41 -0.86 -32.05
C VAL A 204 -12.85 0.35 -31.21
N LEU A 205 -13.79 0.12 -30.30
CA LEU A 205 -14.11 1.04 -29.22
C LEU A 205 -13.28 0.69 -27.98
N LEU A 206 -12.65 1.70 -27.39
CA LEU A 206 -11.83 1.62 -26.20
C LEU A 206 -12.55 2.36 -25.09
N PHE A 207 -13.05 1.62 -24.10
CA PHE A 207 -13.71 2.16 -22.91
C PHE A 207 -12.68 2.24 -21.79
N PHE A 208 -12.38 3.46 -21.35
CA PHE A 208 -11.52 3.71 -20.20
C PHE A 208 -12.38 3.88 -18.97
N ILE A 209 -12.14 3.05 -17.96
CA ILE A 209 -13.01 2.92 -16.78
C ILE A 209 -12.12 3.03 -15.55
N SER A 210 -12.44 3.98 -14.67
CA SER A 210 -11.89 4.00 -13.31
C SER A 210 -12.42 2.77 -12.60
N SER A 211 -11.54 1.87 -12.17
CA SER A 211 -11.90 0.55 -11.66
C SER A 211 -11.08 0.21 -10.41
N ARG A 212 -11.28 -0.98 -9.87
CA ARG A 212 -10.57 -1.54 -8.71
C ARG A 212 -9.82 -2.79 -9.12
N THR A 213 -8.64 -3.01 -8.53
CA THR A 213 -7.82 -4.20 -8.82
C THR A 213 -8.55 -5.47 -8.39
N GLY A 214 -9.32 -5.39 -7.31
CA GLY A 214 -9.93 -6.55 -6.65
C GLY A 214 -8.90 -7.40 -5.90
N GLN A 215 -7.67 -6.89 -5.73
CA GLN A 215 -6.62 -7.62 -5.03
C GLN A 215 -6.98 -7.77 -3.55
N MET A 216 -6.86 -8.99 -3.05
CA MET A 216 -6.99 -9.32 -1.64
C MET A 216 -5.61 -9.37 -0.99
N VAL A 217 -5.55 -9.08 0.31
CA VAL A 217 -4.34 -9.23 1.13
C VAL A 217 -3.80 -10.65 0.98
N LYS A 218 -2.51 -10.78 0.66
CA LYS A 218 -1.86 -12.09 0.60
C LYS A 218 -1.51 -12.55 2.00
N ARG A 219 -1.66 -13.86 2.24
CA ARG A 219 -1.21 -14.51 3.47
C ARG A 219 -1.80 -13.91 4.74
N ALA A 220 -2.99 -13.33 4.64
CA ALA A 220 -3.74 -12.77 5.76
C ALA A 220 -3.93 -13.80 6.87
N ALA A 221 -3.72 -13.37 8.12
CA ALA A 221 -4.16 -14.08 9.31
C ALA A 221 -5.68 -14.21 9.32
N LEU A 222 -6.17 -15.12 10.18
CA LEU A 222 -7.60 -15.28 10.44
C LEU A 222 -8.23 -13.92 10.77
N GLY A 223 -9.28 -13.53 10.05
CA GLY A 223 -9.97 -12.26 10.28
C GLY A 223 -9.30 -11.03 9.67
N ALA A 224 -8.16 -11.19 8.99
CA ALA A 224 -7.48 -10.11 8.27
C ALA A 224 -7.71 -10.17 6.75
N GLU A 225 -8.56 -11.08 6.27
CA GLU A 225 -8.88 -11.21 4.85
C GLU A 225 -9.69 -10.00 4.37
N GLY A 226 -9.26 -9.39 3.26
CA GLY A 226 -9.97 -8.26 2.68
C GLY A 226 -9.22 -7.62 1.53
N PHE A 227 -9.75 -6.53 1.00
CA PHE A 227 -9.14 -5.81 -0.11
C PHE A 227 -7.85 -5.10 0.32
N VAL A 228 -6.89 -5.05 -0.60
CA VAL A 228 -5.73 -4.15 -0.49
C VAL A 228 -6.20 -2.70 -0.64
N LEU A 229 -5.76 -1.82 0.25
CA LEU A 229 -6.16 -0.41 0.25
C LEU A 229 -5.55 0.36 -0.93
N ASP A 230 -6.23 1.42 -1.35
CA ASP A 230 -5.73 2.37 -2.36
C ASP A 230 -4.66 3.28 -1.76
N HIS A 231 -3.39 3.02 -2.10
CA HIS A 231 -2.25 3.77 -1.58
C HIS A 231 -2.13 5.18 -2.19
N TYR A 232 -2.97 5.50 -3.19
CA TYR A 232 -3.09 6.85 -3.74
C TYR A 232 -4.27 7.63 -3.15
N ASP A 233 -5.06 7.03 -2.24
CA ASP A 233 -6.22 7.66 -1.61
C ASP A 233 -5.93 7.97 -0.13
N ARG A 234 -5.82 9.27 0.19
CA ARG A 234 -5.52 9.74 1.54
C ARG A 234 -6.59 9.31 2.55
N VAL A 235 -7.85 9.24 2.14
CA VAL A 235 -8.96 8.85 3.02
C VAL A 235 -8.89 7.35 3.31
N ALA A 236 -8.57 6.53 2.31
CA ALA A 236 -8.36 5.09 2.49
C ALA A 236 -7.22 4.81 3.48
N VAL A 237 -6.07 5.49 3.32
CA VAL A 237 -4.93 5.36 4.22
C VAL A 237 -5.29 5.80 5.64
N LYS A 238 -5.93 6.97 5.80
CA LYS A 238 -6.37 7.46 7.12
C LYS A 238 -7.27 6.45 7.83
N ASN A 239 -8.30 5.94 7.16
CA ASN A 239 -9.22 4.98 7.76
C ASN A 239 -8.51 3.66 8.13
N TYR A 240 -7.53 3.24 7.33
CA TYR A 240 -6.71 2.07 7.64
C TYR A 240 -5.87 2.28 8.91
N LEU A 241 -5.21 3.43 9.04
CA LEU A 241 -4.44 3.78 10.22
C LEU A 241 -5.34 3.83 11.47
N GLU A 242 -6.52 4.45 11.37
CA GLU A 242 -7.46 4.54 12.50
C GLU A 242 -8.06 3.17 12.88
N SER A 243 -8.38 2.30 11.91
CA SER A 243 -9.04 1.02 12.18
C SER A 243 -8.08 -0.12 12.55
N VAL A 244 -6.88 -0.12 11.95
CA VAL A 244 -5.89 -1.19 12.12
C VAL A 244 -4.72 -0.70 12.95
N GLY A 245 -4.14 0.44 12.58
CA GLY A 245 -2.96 0.98 13.25
C GLY A 245 -3.22 1.31 14.71
N ASP A 246 -4.20 2.14 15.01
CA ASP A 246 -4.51 2.58 16.38
C ASP A 246 -4.79 1.36 17.27
N ARG A 247 -5.58 0.41 16.75
CA ARG A 247 -5.91 -0.84 17.44
C ARG A 247 -4.67 -1.70 17.75
N LEU A 248 -3.70 -1.77 16.85
CA LEU A 248 -2.44 -2.47 17.09
C LEU A 248 -1.60 -1.78 18.18
N ILE A 249 -1.54 -0.44 18.17
CA ILE A 249 -0.73 0.34 19.11
C ILE A 249 -1.26 0.27 20.54
N GLU A 250 -2.54 -0.01 20.75
CA GLU A 250 -3.10 -0.27 22.09
C GLU A 250 -2.36 -1.39 22.87
N ALA A 251 -1.69 -2.31 22.18
CA ALA A 251 -0.86 -3.34 22.82
C ALA A 251 0.38 -2.78 23.53
N PHE A 252 0.82 -1.57 23.17
CA PHE A 252 2.11 -1.00 23.58
C PHE A 252 1.99 0.02 24.73
N GLY A 253 0.79 0.53 25.01
CA GLY A 253 0.56 1.53 26.05
C GLY A 253 1.46 2.76 25.82
N SER A 254 2.23 3.17 26.82
CA SER A 254 3.17 4.30 26.73
C SER A 254 4.54 3.94 26.14
N ASN A 255 4.74 2.71 25.64
CA ASN A 255 6.03 2.22 25.15
C ASN A 255 5.87 1.66 23.73
N PRO A 256 5.80 2.53 22.71
CA PRO A 256 5.57 2.14 21.32
C PRO A 256 6.62 1.16 20.78
N PRO A 257 6.33 0.42 19.70
CA PRO A 257 7.35 -0.36 19.00
C PRO A 257 8.46 0.57 18.48
N ARG A 258 9.67 0.02 18.31
CA ARG A 258 10.81 0.80 17.83
C ARG A 258 10.65 1.23 16.37
N ALA A 259 9.99 0.42 15.56
CA ALA A 259 9.64 0.76 14.18
C ALA A 259 8.34 0.10 13.74
N ILE A 260 7.69 0.75 12.78
CA ILE A 260 6.57 0.21 12.01
C ILE A 260 7.11 -0.25 10.66
N PHE A 261 6.79 -1.49 10.29
CA PHE A 261 7.26 -2.11 9.07
C PHE A 261 6.17 -2.16 8.00
N CYS A 262 6.48 -1.64 6.81
CA CYS A 262 5.72 -1.84 5.59
C CYS A 262 6.51 -2.77 4.67
N ASP A 263 5.91 -3.91 4.33
CA ASP A 263 6.53 -4.85 3.40
C ASP A 263 6.55 -4.32 1.96
N SER A 264 7.08 -5.12 1.05
CA SER A 264 7.00 -4.87 -0.39
C SER A 264 5.56 -4.49 -0.79
N LEU A 265 5.42 -3.36 -1.48
CA LEU A 265 4.09 -2.80 -1.77
C LEU A 265 3.22 -3.77 -2.57
N GLU A 266 3.77 -4.52 -3.53
CA GLU A 266 3.09 -5.61 -4.26
C GLU A 266 1.59 -5.36 -4.62
N VAL A 267 1.21 -4.10 -4.90
CA VAL A 267 -0.16 -3.71 -5.26
C VAL A 267 -0.35 -3.90 -6.76
N TYR A 268 -0.54 -5.14 -7.18
CA TYR A 268 -0.52 -5.52 -8.58
C TYR A 268 -1.63 -4.87 -9.39
N GLY A 269 -1.24 -4.31 -10.53
CA GLY A 269 -2.14 -3.67 -11.47
C GLY A 269 -2.76 -2.37 -10.95
N SER A 270 -2.26 -1.81 -9.83
CA SER A 270 -2.73 -0.53 -9.34
C SER A 270 -2.00 0.62 -10.00
N ASP A 271 -2.75 1.42 -10.73
CA ASP A 271 -2.22 2.44 -11.63
C ASP A 271 -3.19 3.65 -11.76
N TRP A 272 -4.15 3.74 -10.85
CA TRP A 272 -5.22 4.73 -10.87
C TRP A 272 -5.83 4.96 -9.49
N THR A 273 -6.43 6.13 -9.30
CA THR A 273 -7.32 6.43 -8.17
C THR A 273 -8.46 7.37 -8.62
N SER A 274 -9.49 7.53 -7.79
CA SER A 274 -10.76 8.16 -8.24
C SER A 274 -10.63 9.63 -8.64
N ASP A 275 -9.73 10.38 -8.00
CA ASP A 275 -9.46 11.79 -8.27
C ASP A 275 -8.24 12.01 -9.18
N PHE A 276 -7.71 10.95 -9.80
CA PHE A 276 -6.43 11.00 -10.53
C PHE A 276 -6.41 12.06 -11.65
N LEU A 277 -7.50 12.21 -12.41
CA LEU A 277 -7.56 13.20 -13.50
C LEU A 277 -7.51 14.65 -13.00
N GLU A 278 -8.12 14.91 -11.85
CA GLU A 278 -8.08 16.23 -11.20
C GLU A 278 -6.66 16.54 -10.73
N GLU A 279 -6.05 15.59 -10.02
CA GLU A 279 -4.68 15.72 -9.52
C GLU A 279 -3.66 15.84 -10.65
N PHE A 280 -3.80 15.05 -11.71
CA PHE A 280 -2.96 15.15 -12.89
C PHE A 280 -3.04 16.56 -13.49
N ARG A 281 -4.25 17.07 -13.72
CA ARG A 281 -4.44 18.42 -14.29
C ARG A 281 -3.82 19.49 -13.41
N ARG A 282 -4.03 19.41 -12.10
CA ARG A 282 -3.47 20.34 -11.12
C ARG A 282 -1.94 20.35 -11.12
N ARG A 283 -1.31 19.18 -11.27
CA ARG A 283 0.14 18.99 -11.14
C ARG A 283 0.91 19.16 -12.44
N ARG A 284 0.30 18.83 -13.58
CA ARG A 284 0.94 18.82 -14.91
C ARG A 284 0.50 19.99 -15.79
N GLY A 285 -0.59 20.67 -15.44
CA GLY A 285 -1.08 21.86 -16.15
C GLY A 285 -1.92 21.58 -17.40
N TYR A 286 -2.29 20.31 -17.66
CA TYR A 286 -3.17 19.92 -18.77
C TYR A 286 -4.03 18.70 -18.39
N GLY A 287 -5.16 18.50 -19.08
CA GLY A 287 -6.04 17.33 -18.86
C GLY A 287 -5.49 16.07 -19.52
N LEU A 288 -5.52 14.94 -18.80
CA LEU A 288 -5.09 13.63 -19.32
C LEU A 288 -6.18 12.97 -20.18
N GLU A 289 -7.44 13.37 -20.03
CA GLU A 289 -8.60 12.71 -20.67
C GLU A 289 -8.43 12.53 -22.19
N PRO A 290 -8.02 13.54 -22.98
CA PRO A 290 -7.85 13.38 -24.43
C PRO A 290 -6.70 12.43 -24.81
N TYR A 291 -5.83 12.10 -23.86
CA TYR A 291 -4.59 11.37 -24.04
C TYR A 291 -4.61 9.97 -23.41
N LEU A 292 -5.73 9.52 -22.86
CA LEU A 292 -5.87 8.15 -22.30
C LEU A 292 -5.40 7.03 -23.27
N PRO A 293 -5.63 7.11 -24.60
CA PRO A 293 -5.08 6.13 -25.55
C PRO A 293 -3.54 6.00 -25.50
N ALA A 294 -2.83 7.05 -25.10
CA ALA A 294 -1.37 7.03 -24.96
C ALA A 294 -0.89 6.06 -23.88
N LEU A 295 -1.73 5.76 -22.87
CA LEU A 295 -1.40 4.85 -21.78
C LEU A 295 -1.37 3.39 -22.25
N VAL A 296 -2.13 3.05 -23.30
CA VAL A 296 -2.33 1.66 -23.77
C VAL A 296 -1.81 1.40 -25.18
N SER A 297 -1.53 2.44 -25.97
CA SER A 297 -0.94 2.33 -27.32
C SER A 297 -0.10 3.59 -27.65
N SER A 298 0.74 3.51 -28.68
CA SER A 298 1.49 4.68 -29.15
C SER A 298 0.58 5.65 -29.91
N VAL A 299 0.61 6.92 -29.53
CA VAL A 299 -0.13 8.02 -30.17
C VAL A 299 0.79 8.99 -30.92
N GLY A 300 2.07 8.63 -31.08
CA GLY A 300 3.09 9.48 -31.70
C GLY A 300 4.12 9.99 -30.69
N GLU A 301 4.82 11.08 -31.04
CA GLU A 301 6.00 11.60 -30.32
C GLU A 301 5.70 11.95 -28.85
N LYS A 302 4.48 12.41 -28.54
CA LYS A 302 4.08 12.78 -27.18
C LYS A 302 3.87 11.59 -26.23
N THR A 303 3.80 10.36 -26.74
CA THR A 303 3.46 9.16 -25.94
C THR A 303 4.37 9.01 -24.72
N GLY A 304 5.68 9.17 -24.92
CA GLY A 304 6.67 9.01 -23.83
C GLY A 304 6.48 10.06 -22.73
N ALA A 305 6.30 11.32 -23.10
CA ALA A 305 6.07 12.42 -22.16
C ALA A 305 4.77 12.25 -21.36
N ILE A 306 3.67 11.84 -22.02
CA ILE A 306 2.39 11.61 -21.34
C ILE A 306 2.50 10.48 -20.31
N ARG A 307 3.16 9.36 -20.67
CA ARG A 307 3.37 8.24 -19.74
C ARG A 307 4.28 8.61 -18.59
N HIS A 308 5.30 9.43 -18.84
CA HIS A 308 6.16 9.98 -17.79
C HIS A 308 5.34 10.82 -16.81
N ASP A 309 4.55 11.78 -17.29
CA ASP A 309 3.73 12.64 -16.43
C ASP A 309 2.70 11.85 -15.62
N TRP A 310 2.13 10.78 -16.21
CA TRP A 310 1.22 9.86 -15.54
C TRP A 310 1.92 9.11 -14.40
N GLY A 311 3.07 8.50 -14.68
CA GLY A 311 3.87 7.80 -13.67
C GLY A 311 4.36 8.73 -12.57
N GLN A 312 4.83 9.94 -12.92
CA GLN A 312 5.26 10.94 -11.96
C GLN A 312 4.10 11.36 -11.04
N THR A 313 2.90 11.53 -11.58
CA THR A 313 1.71 11.84 -10.78
C THR A 313 1.40 10.72 -9.79
N LEU A 314 1.44 9.45 -10.22
CA LEU A 314 1.26 8.31 -9.31
C LEU A 314 2.31 8.28 -8.19
N THR A 315 3.59 8.52 -8.52
CA THR A 315 4.68 8.57 -7.52
C THR A 315 4.48 9.68 -6.50
N GLU A 316 4.11 10.88 -6.94
CA GLU A 316 3.81 12.01 -6.04
C GLU A 316 2.63 11.69 -5.13
N LEU A 317 1.55 11.10 -5.67
CA LEU A 317 0.38 10.71 -4.89
C LEU A 317 0.72 9.64 -3.85
N LEU A 318 1.49 8.61 -4.21
CA LEU A 318 1.93 7.57 -3.28
C LEU A 318 2.75 8.17 -2.13
N SER A 319 3.71 9.05 -2.46
CA SER A 319 4.54 9.69 -1.44
C SER A 319 3.71 10.55 -0.49
N GLU A 320 2.87 11.42 -1.03
CA GLU A 320 2.10 12.39 -0.25
C GLU A 320 0.95 11.77 0.54
N ARG A 321 0.32 10.70 0.03
CA ARG A 321 -0.93 10.15 0.56
C ARG A 321 -0.77 8.83 1.30
N PHE A 322 0.33 8.12 1.10
CA PHE A 322 0.63 6.89 1.82
C PHE A 322 1.91 7.01 2.65
N VAL A 323 3.06 7.29 2.03
CA VAL A 323 4.35 7.25 2.74
C VAL A 323 4.40 8.30 3.86
N VAL A 324 4.11 9.56 3.54
CA VAL A 324 4.14 10.65 4.54
C VAL A 324 3.10 10.43 5.66
N PRO A 325 1.82 10.12 5.38
CA PRO A 325 0.85 9.89 6.45
C PRO A 325 1.16 8.68 7.34
N VAL A 326 1.70 7.60 6.79
CA VAL A 326 2.13 6.44 7.60
C VAL A 326 3.31 6.81 8.48
N GLU A 327 4.28 7.59 7.97
CA GLU A 327 5.39 8.10 8.76
C GLU A 327 4.93 9.04 9.87
N GLU A 328 4.06 10.00 9.56
CA GLU A 328 3.49 10.95 10.53
C GLU A 328 2.73 10.22 11.63
N TRP A 329 1.90 9.24 11.26
CA TRP A 329 1.18 8.40 12.21
C TRP A 329 2.14 7.59 13.09
N ALA A 330 3.19 7.01 12.51
CA ALA A 330 4.19 6.24 13.26
C ALA A 330 5.01 7.12 14.22
N ARG A 331 5.27 8.40 13.88
CA ARG A 331 5.97 9.36 14.77
C ARG A 331 5.09 9.88 15.90
N ALA A 332 3.77 9.87 15.71
CA ALA A 332 2.82 10.37 16.70
C ALA A 332 2.58 9.39 17.86
N HIS A 333 2.99 8.12 17.70
CA HIS A 333 2.83 7.05 18.67
C HIS A 333 4.17 6.65 19.29
#